data_AF-A0A8T3X7P9-F1
#
_entry.id   AF-A0A8T3X7P9-F1
#
_cell.length_a   1.000
_cell.length_b   1.000
_cell.length_c   1.000
_cell.angle_alpha   90.00
_cell.angle_beta   90.00
_cell.angle_gamma   90.00
#
_symmetry.space_group_name_H-M   'P 1'
#
loop_
_entity.id
_entity.type
_entity.pdbx_description
1 polymer ?
#
loop_
_entity_poly.entity_id
_entity_poly.type
_entity_poly.pdbx_seq_one_letter_code
_entity_poly.pdbx_strand_id
1 'polypeptide(L)' 'HSVDLSQFNLKNMVRLNYNGKTAKPVEASSLTGRHVSGELIFPVKGDLEEFDIVILGVPKTNERRFEWRS' A
#
# COMPACT_ATOMS: atom_id res chain seq x y z
N HIS A 1 -3.14 21.43 12.48
CA HIS A 1 -2.41 21.32 11.20
C HIS A 1 -3.05 20.26 10.33
N SER A 2 -3.65 20.69 9.21
CA SER A 2 -4.14 19.77 8.19
C SER A 2 -2.96 19.47 7.28
N VAL A 3 -2.47 18.23 7.29
CA VAL A 3 -1.49 17.78 6.31
C VAL A 3 -2.28 17.51 5.03
N ASP A 4 -1.86 18.11 3.93
CA ASP A 4 -2.44 17.82 2.63
C ASP A 4 -1.95 16.43 2.19
N LEU A 5 -2.88 15.48 2.16
CA LEU A 5 -2.62 14.10 1.73
C LEU A 5 -2.93 13.86 0.25
N SER A 6 -3.47 14.87 -0.46
CA SER A 6 -3.82 14.76 -1.89
C SER A 6 -2.60 14.50 -2.78
N GLN A 7 -1.41 14.88 -2.31
CA GLN A 7 -0.13 14.62 -2.98
C GLN A 7 0.27 13.13 -2.99
N PHE A 8 -0.30 12.30 -2.12
CA PHE A 8 0.08 10.89 -1.98
C PHE A 8 -0.79 10.01 -2.87
N ASN A 9 -0.18 9.50 -3.95
CA ASN A 9 -0.82 8.52 -4.81
C ASN A 9 -0.48 7.11 -4.35
N LEU A 10 -1.34 6.54 -3.50
CA LEU A 10 -1.18 5.18 -2.98
C LEU A 10 -1.02 4.12 -4.07
N LYS A 11 -1.63 4.33 -5.24
CA LYS A 11 -1.51 3.39 -6.37
C LYS A 11 -0.08 3.22 -6.88
N ASN A 12 0.74 4.26 -6.70
CA ASN A 12 2.15 4.26 -7.10
C ASN A 12 3.11 4.03 -5.93
N MET A 13 2.67 4.30 -4.70
CA MET A 13 3.48 4.20 -3.49
C MET A 13 3.45 2.82 -2.86
N VAL A 14 2.38 2.05 -3.06
CA VAL A 14 2.20 0.75 -2.41
C VAL A 14 2.51 -0.40 -3.37
N ARG A 15 3.21 -1.40 -2.85
CA ARG A 15 3.54 -2.65 -3.53
C ARG A 15 3.18 -3.83 -2.63
N LEU A 16 2.57 -4.84 -3.22
CA LEU A 16 2.40 -6.17 -2.61
C LEU A 16 3.47 -7.08 -3.17
N ASN A 17 4.28 -7.68 -2.30
CA ASN A 17 5.21 -8.73 -2.66
C ASN A 17 4.67 -10.07 -2.17
N TYR A 18 4.57 -11.04 -3.05
CA TYR A 18 4.04 -12.38 -2.75
C TYR A 18 4.58 -13.39 -3.75
N ASN A 19 4.88 -14.62 -3.33
CA ASN A 19 5.35 -15.71 -4.22
C ASN A 19 6.48 -15.27 -5.19
N GLY A 20 7.41 -14.42 -4.73
CA GLY A 20 8.49 -13.85 -5.54
C GLY A 20 8.07 -12.81 -6.60
N LYS A 21 6.80 -12.38 -6.60
CA LYS A 21 6.22 -11.39 -7.52
C LYS A 21 5.92 -10.09 -6.79
N THR A 22 5.92 -8.99 -7.53
CA THR A 22 5.50 -7.68 -7.06
C THR A 22 4.29 -7.21 -7.85
N ALA A 23 3.21 -6.83 -7.14
CA ALA A 23 2.01 -6.23 -7.73
C ALA A 23 1.78 -4.82 -7.20
N LYS A 24 1.30 -3.94 -8.08
CA LYS A 24 0.70 -2.66 -7.70
C LYS A 24 -0.80 -2.85 -7.48
N PRO A 25 -1.44 -2.05 -6.62
CA PRO A 25 -2.88 -2.11 -6.48
C PRO A 25 -3.55 -1.66 -7.79
N VAL A 26 -4.62 -2.36 -8.18
CA VAL A 26 -5.48 -1.98 -9.32
C VAL A 26 -6.41 -0.84 -8.92
N GLU A 27 -6.82 -0.82 -7.65
CA GLU A 27 -7.64 0.23 -7.05
C GLU A 27 -7.02 0.68 -5.74
N ALA A 28 -7.05 1.98 -5.51
CA ALA A 28 -6.59 2.58 -4.27
C ALA A 28 -7.51 3.76 -3.95
N SER A 29 -8.04 3.80 -2.73
CA SER A 29 -8.83 4.94 -2.27
C SER A 29 -7.98 6.22 -2.27
N SER A 30 -8.57 7.33 -2.72
CA SER A 30 -7.96 8.65 -2.56
C SER A 30 -7.91 9.03 -1.09
N LEU A 31 -6.74 9.46 -0.61
CA LEU A 31 -6.58 9.93 0.77
C LEU A 31 -7.07 11.39 0.88
N THR A 32 -8.32 11.58 1.28
CA THR A 32 -8.89 12.90 1.58
C THR A 32 -9.18 13.09 3.08
N GLY A 33 -8.49 14.02 3.75
CA GLY A 33 -8.76 14.37 5.17
C GLY A 33 -7.67 13.95 6.17
N ARG A 34 -7.95 14.02 7.48
CA ARG A 34 -6.95 13.83 8.58
C ARG A 34 -6.91 12.41 9.17
N HIS A 35 -8.00 11.65 9.04
CA HIS A 35 -8.09 10.24 9.44
C HIS A 35 -8.73 9.49 8.28
N VAL A 36 -7.89 8.90 7.44
CA VAL A 36 -8.32 8.22 6.22
C VAL A 36 -8.04 6.75 6.34
N SER A 37 -9.11 5.97 6.38
CA SER A 37 -9.08 4.57 6.01
C SER A 37 -9.26 4.48 4.50
N GLY A 38 -8.51 3.59 3.86
CA GLY A 38 -8.63 3.31 2.44
C GLY A 38 -8.47 1.83 2.19
N GLU A 39 -9.06 1.38 1.10
CA GLU A 39 -8.90 0.01 0.61
C GLU A 39 -7.91 0.00 -0.56
N LEU A 40 -7.09 -1.06 -0.62
CA LEU A 40 -6.17 -1.33 -1.71
C LEU A 40 -6.50 -2.70 -2.27
N ILE A 41 -6.87 -2.75 -3.55
CA ILE A 41 -7.21 -4.00 -4.23
C ILE A 41 -6.01 -4.40 -5.10
N PHE A 42 -5.52 -5.63 -4.94
CA PHE A 42 -4.40 -6.16 -5.69
C PHE A 42 -4.82 -7.33 -6.59
N PRO A 43 -4.31 -7.41 -7.83
CA PRO A 43 -4.54 -8.55 -8.70
C PRO A 43 -3.59 -9.69 -8.32
N VAL A 44 -4.00 -10.50 -7.35
CA VAL A 44 -3.27 -11.71 -6.94
C VAL A 44 -3.66 -12.87 -7.83
N LYS A 45 -2.69 -13.71 -8.22
CA LYS A 45 -2.95 -14.99 -8.89
C LYS A 45 -2.46 -16.14 -8.02
N GLY A 46 -3.38 -17.02 -7.61
CA GLY A 46 -3.12 -18.16 -6.73
C GLY A 46 -3.35 -17.84 -5.25
N ASP A 47 -3.00 -18.79 -4.40
CA ASP A 47 -3.10 -18.64 -2.94
C ASP A 47 -1.99 -17.74 -2.39
N LEU A 48 -2.32 -17.03 -1.30
CA LEU A 48 -1.50 -16.01 -0.67
C LEU A 48 -1.21 -16.41 0.79
N GLU A 49 -0.28 -17.34 0.99
CA GLU A 49 0.10 -17.85 2.32
C GLU A 49 1.01 -16.85 3.07
N GLU A 50 1.94 -16.25 2.33
CA GLU A 50 2.86 -15.24 2.85
C GLU A 50 2.94 -14.06 1.87
N PHE A 51 2.89 -12.84 2.43
CA PHE A 51 3.05 -11.63 1.65
C PHE A 51 3.56 -10.47 2.50
N ASP A 52 4.14 -9.47 1.83
CA ASP A 52 4.44 -8.19 2.45
C ASP A 52 3.89 -7.02 1.64
N ILE A 53 3.42 -6.00 2.35
CA ILE A 53 2.97 -4.73 1.81
C ILE A 53 4.04 -3.69 2.11
N VAL A 54 4.57 -3.07 1.07
CA VAL A 54 5.56 -2.00 1.16
C VAL A 54 4.94 -0.69 0.72
N ILE A 55 4.94 0.30 1.61
CA ILE A 55 4.53 1.68 1.35
C ILE A 55 5.80 2.52 1.25
N LEU A 56 6.07 3.07 0.06
CA LEU A 56 7.20 3.95 -0.22
C LEU A 56 6.78 5.42 -0.10
N GLY A 57 7.74 6.31 0.13
CA GLY A 57 7.49 7.75 0.24
C GLY A 57 6.82 8.17 1.55
N VAL A 58 6.94 7.36 2.61
CA VAL A 58 6.41 7.68 3.93
C VAL A 58 7.28 8.76 4.58
N PRO A 59 6.72 9.92 4.99
CA PRO A 59 7.51 10.95 5.66
C PRO A 59 8.24 10.40 6.89
N LYS A 60 9.50 10.81 7.08
CA LYS A 60 10.41 10.42 8.18
C LYS A 60 11.01 9.01 8.12
N THR A 61 10.36 8.03 7.49
CA THR A 61 10.89 6.65 7.41
C THR A 61 11.23 6.20 5.98
N ASN A 62 10.82 6.95 4.96
CA ASN A 62 10.92 6.66 3.51
C ASN A 62 10.18 5.40 3.05
N GLU A 63 10.21 4.34 3.84
CA GLU A 63 9.52 3.07 3.63
C GLU A 63 8.75 2.68 4.90
N ARG A 64 7.65 1.95 4.72
CA ARG A 64 7.00 1.19 5.77
C ARG A 64 6.58 -0.17 5.21
N ARG A 65 6.96 -1.24 5.90
CA ARG A 65 6.69 -2.63 5.51
C ARG A 65 5.75 -3.28 6.52
N PHE A 66 4.81 -4.07 6.02
CA PHE A 66 3.92 -4.92 6.80
C PHE A 66 4.02 -6.33 6.27
N GLU A 67 4.26 -7.30 7.15
CA GLU A 67 4.40 -8.71 6.78
C GLU A 67 3.18 -9.49 7.29
N TRP A 68 2.73 -10.45 6.50
CA TRP A 68 1.69 -11.40 6.87
C TRP A 68 2.16 -12.82 6.56
N ARG A 69 1.92 -13.73 7.51
CA ARG A 69 2.18 -15.16 7.39
C ARG A 69 1.03 -15.90 8.07
N SER A 70 0.36 -16.80 7.35
CA SER A 70 -0.75 -17.63 7.86
C SER A 70 -0.26 -18.86 8.60
#